data_AF-A0A351T1V2-F1
#
_entry.id   AF-A0A351T1V2-F1
#
_cell.length_a   1.000
_cell.length_b   1.000
_cell.length_c   1.000
_cell.angle_alpha   90.00
_cell.angle_beta   90.00
_cell.angle_gamma   90.00
#
_symmetry.space_group_name_H-M   'P 1'
#
loop_
_entity.id
_entity.type
_entity.pdbx_description
1 polymer ?
#
loop_
_entity_poly.entity_id
_entity_poly.type
_entity_poly.pdbx_seq_one_letter_code
_entity_poly.pdbx_strand_id
1 'polypeptide(L)'
;LVGAMHDSYQLFHPGSLPAPASFAELATQTVGQAFAMGIQLAAPFIVFGIIFNTGIGLLARLMPQVQIFFIAVPGQILLGFMIMGMIFSSMMLWYLDYFEAGVTNLLIAR
;
A
#
# COMPACT_ATOMS: atom_id res chain seq x y z
N LEU A 1 6.04 -14.98 -14.03
CA LEU A 1 7.11 -15.16 -13.01
C LEU A 1 8.10 -16.26 -13.37
N VAL A 2 7.67 -17.51 -13.68
CA VAL A 2 8.61 -18.60 -14.05
C VAL A 2 9.45 -18.27 -15.30
N GLY A 3 8.85 -17.72 -16.36
CA GLY A 3 9.60 -17.26 -17.54
C GLY A 3 10.58 -16.12 -17.24
N ALA A 4 10.20 -15.18 -16.36
CA ALA A 4 11.08 -14.08 -15.94
C ALA A 4 12.30 -14.59 -15.14
N MET A 5 12.15 -15.67 -14.35
CA MET A 5 13.28 -16.30 -13.68
C MET A 5 14.24 -16.97 -14.67
N HIS A 6 13.71 -17.66 -15.68
CA HIS A 6 14.52 -18.24 -16.76
C HIS A 6 15.34 -17.18 -17.51
N ASP A 7 14.71 -16.06 -17.87
CA ASP A 7 15.36 -15.00 -18.65
C ASP A 7 16.36 -14.19 -17.83
N SER A 8 16.17 -14.10 -16.50
CA SER A 8 17.15 -13.49 -15.60
C SER A 8 18.52 -14.20 -15.64
N TYR A 9 18.57 -15.50 -15.93
CA TYR A 9 19.83 -16.25 -16.06
C TYR A 9 20.55 -15.99 -17.39
N GLN A 10 19.87 -15.46 -18.40
CA GLN A 10 20.50 -15.05 -19.66
C GLN A 10 20.98 -13.59 -19.63
N LEU A 11 20.37 -12.75 -18.78
CA LEU A 11 20.70 -11.33 -18.66
C LEU A 11 21.97 -11.06 -17.84
N PHE A 12 22.19 -11.84 -16.78
CA PHE A 12 23.38 -11.73 -15.92
C PHE A 12 24.39 -12.83 -16.29
N HIS A 13 25.20 -12.57 -17.32
CA HIS A 13 26.33 -13.45 -17.62
C HIS A 13 27.26 -13.55 -16.40
N PRO A 14 27.62 -14.77 -15.94
CA PRO A 14 28.56 -14.95 -14.85
C PRO A 14 29.91 -14.28 -15.21
N GLY A 15 30.22 -13.14 -14.58
CA GLY A 15 31.49 -12.43 -14.77
C GLY A 15 31.40 -10.95 -15.19
N SER A 16 30.23 -10.42 -15.57
CA SER A 16 30.05 -8.98 -15.80
C SER A 16 29.42 -8.30 -14.58
N LEU A 17 30.16 -7.39 -13.93
CA LEU A 17 29.63 -6.57 -12.83
C LEU A 17 28.53 -5.62 -13.39
N PRO A 18 27.28 -5.72 -12.90
CA PRO A 18 26.26 -4.74 -13.22
C PRO A 18 26.73 -3.37 -12.70
N ALA A 19 26.49 -2.29 -13.46
CA ALA A 19 26.81 -0.94 -13.00
C ALA A 19 26.03 -0.64 -11.69
N PRO A 20 26.70 -0.49 -10.53
CA PRO A 20 26.02 -0.41 -9.23
C PRO A 20 25.06 0.78 -9.12
N ALA A 21 25.37 1.87 -9.85
CA ALA A 21 24.58 3.09 -9.87
C ALA A 21 23.17 2.87 -10.49
N SER A 22 23.07 2.12 -11.58
CA SER A 22 21.79 1.81 -12.25
C SER A 22 20.89 0.94 -11.37
N PHE A 23 21.49 0.02 -10.59
CA PHE A 23 20.72 -0.83 -9.69
C PHE A 23 20.18 -0.06 -8.49
N ALA A 24 20.98 0.84 -7.92
CA ALA A 24 20.54 1.69 -6.80
C ALA A 24 19.40 2.64 -7.20
N GLU A 25 19.47 3.23 -8.41
CA GLU A 25 18.42 4.09 -8.94
C GLU A 25 17.11 3.31 -9.19
N LEU A 26 17.20 2.14 -9.81
CA LEU A 26 16.05 1.28 -10.04
C LEU A 26 15.39 0.82 -8.72
N ALA A 27 16.21 0.43 -7.73
CA ALA A 27 15.72 0.01 -6.42
C ALA A 27 15.01 1.15 -5.68
N THR A 28 15.60 2.35 -5.66
CA THR A 28 14.99 3.51 -4.98
C THR A 28 13.69 3.95 -5.66
N GLN A 29 13.65 3.96 -6.99
CA GLN A 29 12.45 4.30 -7.74
C GLN A 29 11.33 3.27 -7.51
N THR A 30 11.66 1.98 -7.54
CA THR A 30 10.68 0.89 -7.31
C THR A 30 10.12 0.94 -5.90
N VAL A 31 10.96 1.17 -4.89
CA VAL A 31 10.53 1.32 -3.49
C VAL A 31 9.65 2.56 -3.32
N GLY A 32 10.03 3.68 -3.94
CA GLY A 32 9.24 4.92 -3.90
C GLY A 32 7.84 4.74 -4.50
N GLN A 33 7.75 4.07 -5.64
CA GLN A 33 6.47 3.75 -6.29
C GLN A 33 5.63 2.81 -5.42
N ALA A 34 6.23 1.77 -4.83
CA ALA A 34 5.53 0.81 -3.97
C ALA A 34 4.98 1.49 -2.71
N PHE A 35 5.74 2.42 -2.12
CA PHE A 35 5.31 3.20 -0.97
C PHE A 35 4.14 4.13 -1.31
N ALA A 36 4.22 4.84 -2.45
CA ALA A 36 3.14 5.71 -2.92
C ALA A 36 1.84 4.92 -3.18
N MET A 37 1.95 3.73 -3.76
CA MET A 37 0.83 2.81 -3.95
C MET A 37 0.25 2.36 -2.60
N GLY A 38 1.11 1.96 -1.64
CA GLY A 38 0.69 1.57 -0.30
C GLY A 38 -0.10 2.66 0.42
N ILE A 39 0.34 3.92 0.32
CA ILE A 39 -0.38 5.08 0.85
C ILE A 39 -1.73 5.26 0.16
N GLN A 40 -1.80 5.12 -1.16
CA GLN A 40 -3.04 5.27 -1.91
C GLN A 40 -4.07 4.20 -1.55
N LEU A 41 -3.65 2.93 -1.37
CA LEU A 41 -4.52 1.88 -0.83
C LEU A 41 -4.98 2.17 0.60
N ALA A 42 -4.09 2.70 1.44
CA ALA A 42 -4.42 3.06 2.81
C ALA A 42 -5.25 4.36 2.93
N ALA A 43 -5.27 5.20 1.89
CA ALA A 43 -5.91 6.52 1.89
C ALA A 43 -7.35 6.53 2.45
N PRO A 44 -8.28 5.67 2.00
CA PRO A 44 -9.65 5.64 2.53
C PRO A 44 -9.68 5.36 4.05
N PHE A 45 -8.79 4.48 4.54
CA PHE A 45 -8.68 4.17 5.97
C PHE A 45 -8.04 5.29 6.78
N ILE A 46 -7.05 5.98 6.21
CA ILE A 46 -6.40 7.14 6.83
C ILE A 46 -7.42 8.26 7.00
N VAL A 47 -8.16 8.60 5.94
CA VAL A 47 -9.19 9.66 5.97
C VAL A 47 -10.28 9.31 6.97
N PHE A 48 -10.81 8.08 6.92
CA PHE A 48 -11.78 7.58 7.90
C PHE A 48 -11.24 7.67 9.33
N GLY A 49 -10.02 7.19 9.56
CA GLY A 49 -9.37 7.19 10.87
C GLY A 49 -9.21 8.59 11.44
N ILE A 50 -8.82 9.57 10.61
CA ILE A 50 -8.71 10.96 11.03
C ILE A 50 -10.09 11.50 11.45
N ILE A 51 -11.09 11.38 10.57
CA ILE A 51 -12.44 11.90 10.83
C ILE A 51 -13.04 11.25 12.08
N PHE A 52 -12.92 9.93 12.19
CA PHE A 52 -13.47 9.16 13.30
C PHE A 52 -12.78 9.52 14.62
N ASN A 53 -11.44 9.52 14.68
CA ASN A 53 -10.70 9.86 15.89
C ASN A 53 -10.94 11.31 16.32
N THR A 54 -11.04 12.25 15.37
CA THR A 54 -11.39 13.64 15.68
C THR A 54 -12.81 13.75 16.22
N GLY A 55 -13.78 13.05 15.62
CA GLY A 55 -15.17 13.01 16.10
C GLY A 55 -15.28 12.45 17.52
N ILE A 56 -14.60 11.33 17.81
CA ILE A 56 -14.52 10.75 19.15
C ILE A 56 -13.83 11.70 20.13
N GLY A 57 -12.74 12.36 19.71
CA GLY A 57 -12.03 13.34 20.53
C GLY A 57 -12.89 14.56 20.91
N LEU A 58 -13.80 14.98 20.02
CA LEU A 58 -14.78 16.01 20.33
C LEU A 58 -15.85 15.49 21.31
N LEU A 59 -16.39 14.30 21.07
CA LEU A 59 -17.37 13.66 21.97
C LEU A 59 -16.79 13.45 23.37
N ALA A 60 -15.49 13.12 23.48
CA ALA A 60 -14.77 12.99 24.73
C ALA A 60 -14.80 14.26 25.60
N ARG A 61 -14.88 15.43 24.97
CA ARG A 61 -15.01 16.71 25.68
C ARG A 61 -16.44 16.99 26.13
N LEU A 62 -17.45 16.50 25.41
CA LEU A 62 -18.86 16.74 25.71
C LEU A 62 -19.40 15.84 26.82
N MET A 63 -18.93 14.60 26.89
CA MET A 63 -19.33 13.64 27.94
C MET A 63 -18.08 13.11 28.68
N PRO A 64 -17.36 13.96 29.43
CA PRO A 64 -16.08 13.60 30.06
C PRO A 64 -16.19 12.53 31.14
N GLN A 65 -17.39 12.34 31.71
CA GLN A 65 -17.66 11.33 32.74
C GLN A 65 -17.84 9.92 32.16
N VAL A 66 -18.10 9.79 30.86
CA VAL A 66 -18.24 8.50 30.18
C VAL A 66 -16.94 8.14 29.48
N GLN A 67 -16.43 6.93 29.72
CA GLN A 67 -15.24 6.42 29.02
C GLN A 67 -15.59 6.06 27.57
N ILE A 68 -15.64 7.06 26.71
CA ILE A 68 -16.05 6.92 25.29
C ILE A 68 -15.18 5.95 24.51
N PHE A 69 -13.92 5.74 24.91
CA PHE A 69 -13.04 4.74 24.31
C PHE A 69 -13.65 3.32 24.28
N PHE A 70 -14.44 2.93 25.28
CA PHE A 70 -15.10 1.61 25.30
C PHE A 70 -16.14 1.43 24.20
N ILE A 71 -16.73 2.52 23.71
CA ILE A 71 -17.76 2.51 22.66
C ILE A 71 -17.11 2.78 21.30
N ALA A 72 -16.14 3.69 21.29
CA ALA A 72 -15.42 4.11 20.09
C ALA A 72 -14.60 2.97 19.49
N VAL A 73 -13.85 2.20 20.28
CA VAL A 73 -12.96 1.15 19.76
C VAL A 73 -13.75 0.04 19.03
N PRO A 74 -14.81 -0.57 19.61
CA PRO A 74 -15.63 -1.53 18.88
C PRO A 74 -16.28 -0.93 17.62
N GLY A 75 -16.78 0.31 17.71
CA GLY A 75 -17.39 0.99 16.57
C GLY A 75 -16.39 1.27 15.44
N GLN A 76 -15.17 1.69 15.78
CA GLN A 76 -14.10 1.97 14.83
C GLN A 76 -13.71 0.72 14.05
N ILE A 77 -13.58 -0.41 14.76
CA ILE A 77 -13.24 -1.70 14.16
C ILE A 77 -14.35 -2.14 13.20
N LEU A 78 -15.61 -2.13 13.64
CA LEU A 78 -16.75 -2.52 12.81
C LEU A 78 -16.87 -1.68 11.53
N LEU A 79 -16.75 -0.36 11.66
CA LEU A 79 -16.79 0.55 10.52
C LEU A 79 -15.58 0.36 9.60
N GLY A 80 -14.39 0.14 10.16
CA GLY A 80 -13.19 -0.18 9.37
C GLY A 80 -13.37 -1.45 8.54
N PHE A 81 -13.93 -2.51 9.14
CA PHE A 81 -14.24 -3.75 8.41
C PHE A 81 -15.34 -3.57 7.37
N MET A 82 -16.37 -2.78 7.65
CA MET A 82 -17.42 -2.44 6.68
C MET A 82 -16.84 -1.73 5.45
N ILE A 83 -16.05 -0.69 5.68
CA ILE A 83 -15.38 0.07 4.60
C ILE A 83 -14.50 -0.87 3.81
N MET A 84 -13.66 -1.66 4.49
CA MET A 84 -12.79 -2.65 3.85
C MET A 84 -13.60 -3.59 2.96
N GLY A 85 -14.67 -4.21 3.48
CA GLY A 85 -15.50 -5.14 2.70
C GLY A 85 -16.10 -4.50 1.44
N MET A 86 -16.51 -3.23 1.51
CA MET A 86 -17.08 -2.51 0.36
C MET A 86 -16.05 -2.22 -0.73
N ILE A 87 -14.83 -1.80 -0.35
CA ILE A 87 -13.82 -1.34 -1.31
C ILE A 87 -12.77 -2.39 -1.66
N PHE A 88 -12.75 -3.53 -0.96
CA PHE A 88 -11.72 -4.57 -1.11
C PHE A 88 -11.54 -5.02 -2.55
N SER A 89 -12.66 -5.22 -3.27
CA SER A 89 -12.63 -5.61 -4.68
C SER A 89 -11.97 -4.55 -5.57
N SER A 90 -12.31 -3.27 -5.38
CA SER A 90 -11.67 -2.18 -6.13
C SER A 90 -10.19 -2.01 -5.77
N MET A 91 -9.83 -2.15 -4.49
CA MET A 91 -8.43 -2.11 -4.04
C MET A 91 -7.59 -3.20 -4.70
N MET A 92 -8.15 -4.42 -4.82
CA MET A 92 -7.46 -5.53 -5.47
C MET A 92 -7.23 -5.26 -6.96
N LEU A 93 -8.22 -4.74 -7.68
CA LEU A 93 -8.07 -4.38 -9.09
C LEU A 93 -6.97 -3.34 -9.28
N TRP A 94 -6.98 -2.29 -8.45
CA TRP A 94 -5.98 -1.24 -8.53
C TRP A 94 -4.56 -1.73 -8.21
N TYR A 95 -4.43 -2.68 -7.26
CA TYR A 95 -3.16 -3.35 -6.98
C TYR A 95 -2.66 -4.18 -8.17
N LEU A 96 -3.55 -4.90 -8.86
CA LEU A 96 -3.18 -5.72 -10.02
C LEU A 96 -2.70 -4.85 -11.18
N ASP A 97 -3.38 -3.73 -11.47
CA ASP A 97 -2.96 -2.78 -12.50
C ASP A 97 -1.56 -2.23 -12.21
N TYR A 98 -1.30 -1.87 -10.94
CA TYR A 98 0.02 -1.41 -10.51
C TYR A 98 1.09 -2.52 -10.65
N PHE A 99 0.76 -3.75 -10.27
CA PHE A 99 1.66 -4.89 -10.38
C PHE A 99 2.02 -5.18 -11.84
N GLU A 100 1.04 -5.16 -12.74
CA GLU A 100 1.26 -5.32 -14.18
C GLU A 100 2.16 -4.22 -14.74
N ALA A 101 1.91 -2.96 -14.36
CA ALA A 101 2.74 -1.83 -14.76
C ALA A 101 4.20 -1.98 -14.27
N GLY A 102 4.39 -2.41 -13.02
CA GLY A 102 5.72 -2.64 -12.45
C GLY A 102 6.48 -3.76 -13.15
N VAL A 103 5.81 -4.88 -13.43
CA VAL A 103 6.41 -6.01 -14.18
C VAL A 103 6.74 -5.59 -15.61
N THR A 104 5.83 -4.91 -16.29
CA THR A 104 6.03 -4.43 -17.66
C THR A 104 7.20 -3.45 -17.75
N ASN A 105 7.34 -2.53 -16.79
CA ASN A 105 8.47 -1.59 -16.75
C ASN A 105 9.83 -2.31 -16.64
N LEU A 106 9.89 -3.39 -15.85
CA LEU A 106 11.10 -4.22 -15.73
C LEU A 106 11.40 -5.04 -16.99
N LEU A 107 10.37 -5.43 -17.74
CA LEU A 107 10.50 -6.17 -19.00
C LEU A 107 10.84 -5.26 -20.19
N ILE A 108 10.40 -4.00 -20.18
CA ILE A 108 10.68 -2.99 -21.23
C ILE A 108 12.03 -2.31 -21.02
N ALA A 109 12.58 -2.28 -19.80
CA ALA A 109 13.97 -1.86 -19.52
C ALA A 109 15.06 -2.79 -20.14
N ARG A 110 14.68 -3.58 -21.15
CA ARG A 110 15.50 -4.40 -22.04
C ARG A 110 16.50 -3.55 -22.83
#